data_AF-A0A9R0HYA1-F1
#
_entry.id   AF-A0A9R0HYA1-F1
#
_cell.length_a   1.000
_cell.length_b   1.000
_cell.length_c   1.000
_cell.angle_alpha   90.00
_cell.angle_beta   90.00
_cell.angle_gamma   90.00
#
_symmetry.space_group_name_H-M   'P 1'
#
loop_
_entity.id
_entity.type
_entity.pdbx_description
1 polymer ?
#
loop_
_entity_poly.entity_id
_entity_poly.type
_entity_poly.pdbx_seq_one_letter_code
_entity_poly.pdbx_strand_id
1 'polypeptide(L)'
;LLQLARHVVTIDGYADVPPNNEKELLKAVATQPVSVGICGSERSFQLYSKGIFTGPCSTSVDHVVLIVGYGSENGVDYWIVKNSWGTSWGMKGFVHMQRNSGVSGICGINVMPSYPTKTSPNPPPRPTTSRTY
;
A
#
# COMPACT_ATOMS: atom_id res chain seq x y z
N LEU A 1 -24.59 32.50 7.51
CA LEU A 1 -23.59 31.79 6.67
C LEU A 1 -23.01 30.65 7.48
N LEU A 2 -23.49 29.42 7.24
CA LEU A 2 -22.96 28.21 7.89
C LEU A 2 -21.59 27.91 7.30
N GLN A 3 -20.53 28.07 8.08
CA GLN A 3 -19.20 27.60 7.71
C GLN A 3 -19.22 26.08 7.84
N LEU A 4 -19.29 25.36 6.70
CA LEU A 4 -19.16 23.91 6.68
C LEU A 4 -17.86 23.53 7.41
N ALA A 5 -17.96 22.73 8.47
CA ALA A 5 -16.78 22.23 9.17
C ALA A 5 -15.96 21.38 8.20
N ARG A 6 -14.83 21.92 7.73
CA ARG A 6 -13.95 21.23 6.79
C ARG A 6 -13.17 20.17 7.56
N HIS A 7 -13.63 18.93 7.53
CA HIS A 7 -12.91 17.78 8.09
C HIS A 7 -11.73 17.43 7.17
N VAL A 8 -10.51 17.80 7.58
CA VAL A 8 -9.28 17.54 6.84
C VAL A 8 -8.39 16.63 7.68
N VAL A 9 -7.70 15.71 7.02
CA VAL A 9 -6.58 14.95 7.59
C VAL A 9 -5.30 15.50 7.00
N THR A 10 -4.34 15.85 7.85
CA THR A 10 -2.99 16.23 7.43
C THR A 10 -2.02 15.07 7.57
N ILE A 11 -0.92 15.11 6.84
CA ILE A 11 0.27 14.27 7.02
C ILE A 11 1.46 15.19 7.27
N ASP A 12 2.47 14.69 7.97
CA ASP A 12 3.71 15.46 8.22
C ASP A 12 4.74 15.23 7.10
N GLY A 13 4.58 14.15 6.33
CA GLY A 13 5.41 13.83 5.17
C GLY A 13 5.06 12.45 4.60
N TYR A 14 6.03 11.88 3.88
CA TYR A 14 6.01 10.50 3.41
C TYR A 14 7.43 9.93 3.48
N ALA A 15 7.53 8.61 3.43
CA ALA A 15 8.80 7.90 3.34
C ALA A 15 8.69 6.78 2.30
N ASP A 16 9.76 6.61 1.54
CA ASP A 16 9.95 5.46 0.67
C ASP A 16 10.56 4.31 1.47
N VAL A 17 10.06 3.11 1.24
CA VAL A 17 10.75 1.89 1.66
C VAL A 17 11.87 1.64 0.64
N PRO A 18 13.08 1.23 1.07
CA PRO A 18 14.16 0.88 0.15
C PRO A 18 13.69 -0.08 -0.96
N PRO A 19 13.85 0.27 -2.25
CA PRO A 19 13.44 -0.56 -3.37
C PRO A 19 14.01 -1.97 -3.29
N ASN A 20 13.21 -2.96 -3.68
CA ASN A 20 13.58 -4.37 -3.72
C ASN A 20 14.01 -4.97 -2.37
N ASN A 21 13.62 -4.34 -1.25
CA ASN A 21 13.91 -4.84 0.09
C ASN A 21 12.63 -5.31 0.79
N GLU A 22 12.21 -6.54 0.49
CA GLU A 22 10.97 -7.10 1.04
C GLU A 22 10.96 -7.15 2.56
N LYS A 23 12.13 -7.28 3.20
CA LYS A 23 12.25 -7.28 4.66
C LYS A 23 11.90 -5.92 5.27
N GLU A 24 12.34 -4.83 4.66
CA GLU A 24 11.97 -3.48 5.10
C GLU A 24 10.51 -3.17 4.76
N LEU A 25 10.01 -3.66 3.61
CA LEU A 25 8.59 -3.57 3.27
C LEU A 25 7.72 -4.28 4.32
N LEU A 26 8.10 -5.49 4.75
CA LEU A 26 7.40 -6.22 5.80
C LEU A 26 7.33 -5.45 7.11
N LYS A 27 8.43 -4.82 7.53
CA LYS A 27 8.46 -3.97 8.74
C LYS A 27 7.53 -2.77 8.61
N ALA A 28 7.51 -2.12 7.44
CA ALA A 28 6.63 -0.99 7.18
C ALA A 28 5.15 -1.42 7.22
N VAL A 29 4.80 -2.52 6.55
CA VAL A 29 3.44 -3.08 6.53
C VAL A 29 2.97 -3.52 7.92
N ALA A 30 3.88 -4.03 8.76
CA ALA A 30 3.56 -4.38 10.14
C ALA A 30 3.16 -3.16 11.00
N THR A 31 3.53 -1.94 10.57
CA THR A 31 3.23 -0.69 11.28
C THR A 31 2.00 0.01 10.71
N GLN A 32 1.81 -0.02 9.38
CA GLN A 32 0.72 0.66 8.70
C GLN A 32 0.54 0.14 7.26
N PRO A 33 -0.57 0.45 6.58
CA PRO A 33 -0.70 0.20 5.16
C PRO A 33 0.36 0.93 4.32
N VAL A 34 0.85 0.26 3.27
CA VAL A 34 1.91 0.78 2.38
C VAL A 34 1.42 0.77 0.94
N SER A 35 1.56 1.91 0.25
CA SER A 35 1.27 2.03 -1.18
C SER A 35 2.39 1.38 -1.97
N VAL A 36 2.05 0.57 -2.98
CA VAL A 36 3.03 -0.15 -3.81
C VAL A 36 2.62 -0.12 -5.27
N GLY A 37 3.62 -0.11 -6.15
CA GLY A 37 3.43 -0.31 -7.58
C GLY A 37 3.44 -1.78 -7.97
N ILE A 38 2.59 -2.18 -8.92
CA ILE A 38 2.56 -3.50 -9.54
C ILE A 38 2.35 -3.38 -11.06
N CYS A 39 2.67 -4.43 -11.81
CA CYS A 39 2.13 -4.63 -13.16
C CYS A 39 0.70 -5.18 -13.07
N GLY A 40 -0.29 -4.32 -13.27
CA GLY A 40 -1.72 -4.65 -13.28
C GLY A 40 -2.30 -4.93 -14.66
N SER A 41 -1.58 -4.63 -15.75
CA SER A 41 -2.03 -4.88 -17.12
C SER A 41 -2.00 -6.35 -17.56
N GLU A 42 -1.38 -7.22 -16.78
CA GLU A 42 -1.29 -8.64 -17.08
C GLU A 42 -2.66 -9.34 -16.99
N ARG A 43 -2.98 -10.16 -18.01
CA ARG A 43 -4.30 -10.81 -18.11
C ARG A 43 -4.58 -11.74 -16.92
N SER A 44 -3.54 -12.41 -16.42
CA SER A 44 -3.61 -13.25 -15.21
C SER A 44 -4.07 -12.47 -13.99
N PHE A 45 -3.56 -11.23 -13.81
CA PHE A 45 -3.94 -10.35 -12.72
C PHE A 45 -5.36 -9.81 -12.92
N GLN A 46 -5.69 -9.35 -14.14
CA GLN A 46 -7.02 -8.83 -14.46
C GLN A 46 -8.14 -9.84 -14.15
N LEU A 47 -7.90 -11.13 -14.42
CA LEU A 47 -8.86 -12.21 -14.23
C LEU A 47 -8.77 -12.90 -12.85
N TYR A 48 -7.94 -12.37 -11.93
CA TYR A 48 -7.83 -12.92 -10.58
C TYR A 48 -9.20 -12.94 -9.87
N SER A 49 -9.48 -14.04 -9.17
CA SER A 49 -10.73 -14.23 -8.42
C SER A 49 -10.52 -14.67 -6.97
N LYS A 50 -9.59 -15.59 -6.71
CA LYS A 50 -9.34 -16.12 -5.36
C LYS A 50 -7.97 -16.82 -5.23
N GLY A 51 -7.58 -17.09 -3.99
CA GLY A 51 -6.35 -17.81 -3.65
C GLY A 51 -5.11 -16.90 -3.65
N ILE A 52 -3.93 -17.50 -3.52
CA ILE A 52 -2.66 -16.75 -3.61
C ILE A 52 -2.28 -16.62 -5.08
N PHE A 53 -2.18 -15.38 -5.55
CA PHE A 53 -1.71 -15.04 -6.88
C PHE A 53 -0.20 -15.26 -6.96
N THR A 54 0.22 -16.21 -7.81
CA THR A 54 1.62 -16.58 -8.06
C THR A 54 2.07 -16.26 -9.49
N GLY A 55 1.23 -15.56 -10.26
CA GLY A 55 1.55 -15.11 -11.62
C GLY A 55 0.98 -15.99 -12.72
N PRO A 56 1.50 -15.89 -13.96
CA PRO A 56 2.64 -15.04 -14.38
C PRO A 56 2.34 -13.54 -14.27
N CYS A 57 3.39 -12.71 -14.16
CA CYS A 57 3.27 -11.26 -14.11
C CYS A 57 4.60 -10.56 -14.43
N SER A 58 4.60 -9.56 -15.32
CA SER A 58 5.76 -8.67 -15.57
C SER A 58 6.11 -7.82 -14.34
N THR A 59 7.34 -7.32 -14.26
CA THR A 59 7.79 -6.35 -13.24
C THR A 59 7.71 -4.90 -13.72
N SER A 60 7.19 -4.66 -14.93
CA SER A 60 6.94 -3.32 -15.45
C SER A 60 5.71 -2.72 -14.77
N VAL A 61 5.95 -1.95 -13.72
CA VAL A 61 4.90 -1.32 -12.91
C VAL A 61 4.08 -0.33 -13.73
N ASP A 62 2.76 -0.47 -13.68
CA ASP A 62 1.79 0.40 -14.37
C ASP A 62 0.52 0.69 -13.53
N HIS A 63 0.40 0.11 -12.34
CA HIS A 63 -0.75 0.24 -11.45
C HIS A 63 -0.31 0.39 -10.00
N VAL A 64 -1.08 1.12 -9.18
CA VAL A 64 -0.78 1.35 -7.76
C VAL A 64 -1.89 0.78 -6.89
N VAL A 65 -1.49 0.03 -5.87
CA VAL A 65 -2.35 -0.67 -4.93
C VAL A 65 -1.86 -0.47 -3.49
N LEU A 66 -2.62 -0.96 -2.51
CA LEU A 66 -2.30 -0.77 -1.09
C LEU A 66 -2.12 -2.13 -0.41
N ILE A 67 -0.92 -2.40 0.12
CA ILE A 67 -0.73 -3.52 1.03
C ILE A 67 -1.32 -3.15 2.39
N VAL A 68 -2.22 -3.97 2.90
CA VAL A 68 -2.92 -3.74 4.19
C VAL A 68 -2.56 -4.78 5.25
N GLY A 69 -1.77 -5.79 4.89
CA GLY A 69 -1.34 -6.85 5.79
C GLY A 69 -0.59 -7.95 5.05
N TYR A 70 -0.30 -9.02 5.76
CA TYR A 70 0.38 -10.21 5.24
C TYR A 70 -0.05 -11.45 6.02
N GLY A 71 0.19 -12.62 5.44
CA GLY A 71 -0.06 -13.91 6.08
C GLY A 71 0.74 -15.02 5.44
N SER A 72 0.47 -16.24 5.90
CA SER A 72 1.07 -17.48 5.39
C SER A 72 -0.01 -18.56 5.33
N GLU A 73 -0.06 -19.33 4.26
CA GLU A 73 -0.97 -20.47 4.11
C GLU A 73 -0.23 -21.60 3.38
N ASN A 74 -0.23 -22.80 3.96
CA ASN A 74 0.41 -23.99 3.39
C ASN A 74 1.88 -23.79 2.96
N GLY A 75 2.65 -23.02 3.74
CA GLY A 75 4.05 -22.72 3.45
C GLY A 75 4.28 -21.63 2.41
N VAL A 76 3.22 -20.96 1.94
CA VAL A 76 3.31 -19.83 1.02
C VAL A 76 2.96 -18.54 1.75
N ASP A 77 3.93 -17.65 1.86
CA ASP A 77 3.73 -16.30 2.38
C ASP A 77 3.04 -15.42 1.33
N TYR A 78 2.18 -14.50 1.77
CA TYR A 78 1.47 -13.57 0.89
C TYR A 78 1.25 -12.19 1.51
N TRP A 79 1.16 -11.18 0.65
CA TRP A 79 0.64 -9.85 0.93
C TRP A 79 -0.87 -9.85 0.80
N ILE A 80 -1.57 -9.17 1.69
CA ILE A 80 -3.00 -8.84 1.54
C ILE A 80 -3.06 -7.47 0.90
N VAL A 81 -3.51 -7.41 -0.35
CA VAL A 81 -3.47 -6.19 -1.17
C VAL A 81 -4.87 -5.74 -1.49
N LYS A 82 -5.18 -4.49 -1.16
CA LYS A 82 -6.42 -3.81 -1.51
C LYS A 82 -6.28 -3.17 -2.88
N ASN A 83 -7.19 -3.51 -3.79
CA ASN A 83 -7.27 -2.93 -5.12
C ASN A 83 -8.38 -1.85 -5.19
N SER A 84 -8.45 -1.14 -6.32
CA SER A 84 -9.37 -0.04 -6.59
C SER A 84 -10.44 -0.37 -7.65
N TRP A 85 -10.60 -1.64 -8.04
CA TRP A 85 -11.51 -2.09 -9.10
C TRP A 85 -12.88 -2.60 -8.59
N GLY A 86 -13.29 -2.17 -7.39
CA GLY A 86 -14.56 -2.55 -6.79
C GLY A 86 -14.57 -3.96 -6.17
N THR A 87 -15.67 -4.28 -5.48
CA THR A 87 -15.77 -5.51 -4.68
C THR A 87 -16.10 -6.76 -5.49
N SER A 88 -16.50 -6.61 -6.76
CA SER A 88 -16.74 -7.73 -7.67
C SER A 88 -15.46 -8.38 -8.19
N TRP A 89 -14.33 -7.68 -8.09
CA TRP A 89 -13.02 -8.18 -8.49
C TRP A 89 -12.33 -8.91 -7.33
N GLY A 90 -11.67 -10.03 -7.63
CA GLY A 90 -10.91 -10.79 -6.63
C GLY A 90 -11.73 -11.20 -5.41
N MET A 91 -11.08 -11.21 -4.25
CA MET A 91 -11.69 -11.55 -2.98
C MET A 91 -12.28 -10.31 -2.32
N LYS A 92 -13.46 -9.88 -2.78
CA LYS A 92 -14.14 -8.65 -2.32
C LYS A 92 -13.31 -7.36 -2.52
N GLY A 93 -12.60 -7.26 -3.64
CA GLY A 93 -11.70 -6.14 -3.97
C GLY A 93 -10.26 -6.32 -3.48
N PHE A 94 -9.91 -7.50 -2.96
CA PHE A 94 -8.57 -7.83 -2.49
C PHE A 94 -7.94 -8.95 -3.32
N VAL A 95 -6.61 -9.02 -3.27
CA VAL A 95 -5.80 -10.12 -3.79
C VAL A 95 -4.76 -10.51 -2.75
N HIS A 96 -4.52 -11.80 -2.61
CA HIS A 96 -3.36 -12.30 -1.89
C HIS A 96 -2.22 -12.46 -2.90
N MET A 97 -1.15 -11.66 -2.79
CA MET A 97 -0.01 -11.73 -3.73
C MET A 97 1.16 -12.44 -3.08
N GLN A 98 1.75 -13.43 -3.76
CA GLN A 98 2.86 -14.21 -3.21
C GLN A 98 4.04 -13.33 -2.75
N ARG A 99 4.56 -13.64 -1.56
CA ARG A 99 5.77 -13.04 -0.98
C ARG A 99 7.00 -13.90 -1.20
N ASN A 100 8.16 -13.31 -0.96
CA ASN A 100 9.48 -13.92 -1.14
C ASN A 100 9.68 -14.45 -2.58
N SER A 101 9.14 -13.74 -3.57
CA SER A 101 9.15 -14.15 -4.98
C SER A 101 10.08 -13.25 -5.80
N GLY A 102 11.39 -13.54 -5.70
CA GLY A 102 12.44 -12.78 -6.38
C GLY A 102 12.70 -11.40 -5.79
N VAL A 103 13.73 -10.72 -6.29
CA VAL A 103 14.23 -9.44 -5.77
C VAL A 103 13.17 -8.33 -5.88
N SER A 104 12.53 -8.23 -7.04
CA SER A 104 11.47 -7.22 -7.28
C SER A 104 10.10 -7.61 -6.75
N GLY A 105 9.95 -8.83 -6.21
CA GLY A 105 8.65 -9.38 -5.85
C GLY A 105 7.78 -9.69 -7.08
N ILE A 106 6.72 -10.46 -6.87
CA ILE A 106 5.75 -10.73 -7.93
C ILE A 106 5.12 -9.43 -8.42
N CYS A 107 4.96 -9.30 -9.74
CA CYS A 107 4.46 -8.09 -10.40
C CYS A 107 5.29 -6.80 -10.15
N GLY A 108 6.50 -6.90 -9.57
CA GLY A 108 7.27 -5.71 -9.19
C GLY A 108 6.84 -5.07 -7.86
N ILE A 109 6.08 -5.77 -7.02
CA ILE A 109 5.50 -5.22 -5.78
C ILE A 109 6.52 -4.62 -4.79
N ASN A 110 7.79 -5.03 -4.87
CA ASN A 110 8.85 -4.51 -4.00
C ASN A 110 9.57 -3.28 -4.59
N VAL A 111 9.27 -2.86 -5.82
CA VAL A 111 10.08 -1.88 -6.58
C VAL A 111 9.92 -0.45 -6.07
N MET A 112 8.71 -0.01 -5.73
CA MET A 112 8.46 1.37 -5.32
C MET A 112 7.43 1.49 -4.18
N PRO A 113 7.74 1.00 -2.97
CA PRO A 113 6.84 1.09 -1.84
C PRO A 113 7.00 2.42 -1.10
N SER A 114 5.89 3.06 -0.71
CA SER A 114 5.92 4.28 0.09
C SER A 114 4.72 4.42 1.02
N TYR A 115 4.88 5.20 2.09
CA TYR A 115 3.84 5.40 3.09
C TYR A 115 3.86 6.81 3.68
N PRO A 116 2.70 7.38 4.06
CA PRO A 116 2.64 8.68 4.71
C PRO A 116 3.16 8.60 6.15
N THR A 117 3.74 9.69 6.64
CA THR A 117 4.16 9.82 8.04
C THR A 117 3.25 10.80 8.78
N LYS A 118 2.93 10.47 10.04
CA LYS A 118 2.14 11.33 10.94
C LYS A 118 2.67 11.20 12.37
N THR A 119 3.16 12.31 12.92
CA THR A 119 3.64 12.44 14.29
C THR A 119 2.96 13.59 15.03
N SER A 120 2.50 14.63 14.33
CA SER A 120 1.77 15.74 14.95
C SER A 120 0.28 15.39 15.19
N PRO A 121 -0.47 16.16 16.01
CA PRO A 121 -1.92 15.99 16.12
C PRO A 121 -2.67 16.36 14.82
N ASN A 122 -3.95 15.94 14.71
CA ASN A 122 -4.87 16.38 13.66
C ASN A 122 -6.17 16.92 14.32
N PRO A 123 -6.55 18.20 14.13
CA PRO A 123 -5.92 19.20 13.26
C PRO A 123 -4.58 19.75 13.82
N PRO A 124 -3.74 20.38 12.98
CA PRO A 124 -2.50 21.01 13.42
C PRO A 124 -2.75 22.03 14.55
N PRO A 125 -1.81 22.18 15.51
CA PRO A 125 -1.90 23.23 16.53
C PRO A 125 -2.04 24.61 15.89
N ARG A 126 -2.88 25.49 16.47
CA ARG A 126 -2.95 26.89 16.02
C ARG A 126 -1.57 27.55 16.19
N PRO A 127 -1.11 28.38 15.24
CA PRO A 127 0.06 29.20 15.46
C PRO A 127 -0.11 30.04 16.73
N THR A 128 0.82 29.93 17.68
CA THR A 128 0.86 30.83 18.83
C THR A 128 1.29 32.20 18.34
N THR A 129 0.40 33.19 18.39
CA THR A 129 0.79 34.59 18.19
C THR A 129 1.66 35.02 19.37
N SER A 130 2.98 35.08 19.16
CA SER A 130 3.86 35.77 20.10
C SER A 130 3.56 37.26 20.00
N ARG A 131 2.91 37.84 21.02
CA ARG A 131 2.97 39.28 21.23
C ARG A 131 4.37 39.59 21.73
N THR A 132 5.24 39.97 20.81
CA THR A 132 6.45 40.73 21.18
C THR A 132 5.96 42.12 21.60
N TYR A 133 6.06 42.43 22.90
CA TYR A 133 5.95 43.81 23.41
C TYR A 133 7.24 44.57 23.13
#